data_AF-E8XJC4-F1
#
_entry.id   AF-E8XJC4-F1
#
_cell.length_a   1.000
_cell.length_b   1.000
_cell.length_c   1.000
_cell.angle_alpha   90.00
_cell.angle_beta   90.00
_cell.angle_gamma   90.00
#
_symmetry.space_group_name_H-M   'P 1'
#
loop_
_entity.id
_entity.type
_entity.pdbx_description
1 polymer ?
#
loop_
_entity_poly.entity_id
_entity_poly.type
_entity_poly.pdbx_seq_one_letter_code
_entity_poly.pdbx_strand_id
1 'polypeptide(L)'
;MWNHKRIHRIYCLLKLDFRRKGKQRLPVRNPSPLATPEALNQSWSVDFMHDALVCGRRFRTFNVVDDFNREALSIEIDLNLPALRVVRVLDRIAANRGKSRLSGHATHG
;
A
#
# COMPACT_ATOMS: atom_id res chain seq x y z
N MET A 1 7.37 18.92 -45.17
CA MET A 1 8.06 19.48 -43.98
C MET A 1 7.14 20.46 -43.29
N TRP A 2 6.77 20.20 -42.05
CA TRP A 2 5.87 21.08 -41.31
C TRP A 2 6.66 22.25 -40.68
N ASN A 3 6.23 23.50 -40.88
CA ASN A 3 6.91 24.68 -40.34
C ASN A 3 6.67 24.83 -38.83
N HIS A 4 7.68 24.47 -38.04
CA HIS A 4 7.62 24.45 -36.58
C HIS A 4 7.31 25.82 -35.95
N LYS A 5 7.77 26.92 -36.55
CA LYS A 5 7.48 28.28 -36.07
C LYS A 5 6.00 28.63 -36.18
N ARG A 6 5.34 28.18 -37.25
CA ARG A 6 3.90 28.40 -37.45
C ARG A 6 3.06 27.62 -36.43
N ILE A 7 3.42 26.36 -36.13
CA ILE A 7 2.74 25.58 -35.08
C ILE A 7 2.86 26.28 -33.75
N HIS A 8 4.09 26.62 -33.35
CA HIS A 8 4.34 27.23 -32.05
C HIS A 8 3.54 28.51 -31.86
N ARG A 9 3.44 29.34 -32.91
CA ARG A 9 2.64 30.57 -32.88
C ARG A 9 1.14 30.30 -32.69
N ILE A 10 0.59 29.28 -33.35
CA ILE A 10 -0.81 28.84 -33.15
C ILE A 10 -1.00 28.27 -31.74
N TYR A 11 -0.03 27.51 -31.23
CA TYR A 11 -0.06 26.92 -29.89
C TYR A 11 -0.13 27.99 -28.78
N CYS A 12 0.68 29.06 -28.91
CA CYS A 12 0.64 30.22 -28.00
C CYS A 12 -0.64 31.06 -28.17
N LEU A 13 -1.12 31.25 -29.41
CA LEU A 13 -2.38 31.99 -29.66
C LEU A 13 -3.58 31.30 -29.02
N LEU A 14 -3.59 29.96 -29.01
CA LEU A 14 -4.62 29.15 -28.36
C LEU A 14 -4.41 29.02 -26.83
N LYS A 15 -3.39 29.69 -26.25
CA LYS A 15 -3.02 29.63 -24.83
C LYS A 15 -2.81 28.19 -24.32
N LEU A 16 -2.32 27.31 -25.19
CA LEU A 16 -2.05 25.90 -24.87
C LEU A 16 -0.65 25.70 -24.29
N ASP A 17 0.10 26.78 -24.07
CA ASP A 17 1.41 26.84 -23.40
C ASP A 17 1.27 26.72 -21.87
N PHE A 18 0.54 25.70 -21.43
CA PHE A 18 0.36 25.44 -20.01
C PHE A 18 1.70 25.10 -19.35
N ARG A 19 2.11 25.96 -18.40
CA ARG A 19 3.25 25.65 -17.55
C ARG A 19 2.89 24.47 -16.65
N ARG A 20 3.72 23.42 -16.69
CA ARG A 20 3.55 22.27 -15.80
C ARG A 20 3.58 22.77 -14.35
N LYS A 21 2.47 22.61 -13.62
CA LYS A 21 2.39 23.01 -12.22
C LYS A 21 3.47 22.25 -11.44
N GLY A 22 4.28 22.99 -10.67
CA GLY A 22 5.25 22.40 -9.76
C GLY A 22 4.54 21.52 -8.73
N LYS A 23 5.24 20.51 -8.20
CA LYS A 23 4.69 19.68 -7.12
C LYS A 23 4.39 20.58 -5.91
N GLN A 24 3.13 20.66 -5.52
CA GLN A 24 2.72 21.36 -4.30
C GLN A 24 3.29 20.59 -3.11
N ARG A 25 3.96 21.29 -2.18
CA ARG A 25 4.39 20.68 -0.92
C ARG A 25 3.14 20.31 -0.12
N LEU A 26 3.05 19.05 0.27
CA LEU A 26 2.02 18.60 1.21
C LEU A 26 2.25 19.28 2.56
N PRO A 27 1.18 19.64 3.30
CA PRO A 27 1.31 20.16 4.64
C PRO A 27 2.00 19.14 5.56
N VAL A 28 2.70 19.64 6.58
CA VAL A 28 3.37 18.80 7.58
C VAL A 28 2.30 17.98 8.30
N ARG A 29 2.37 16.65 8.16
CA ARG A 29 1.57 15.74 8.97
C ARG A 29 2.11 15.78 10.40
N ASN A 30 1.26 16.07 11.38
CA ASN A 30 1.59 15.87 12.79
C ASN A 30 1.30 14.38 13.12
N PRO A 31 2.32 13.51 13.23
CA PRO A 31 2.07 12.10 13.48
C PRO A 31 1.46 11.93 14.88
N SER A 32 0.28 11.31 14.95
CA SER A 32 -0.24 10.83 16.22
C SER A 32 0.61 9.66 16.72
N PRO A 33 0.76 9.47 18.04
CA PRO A 33 1.45 8.30 18.59
C PRO A 33 0.83 7.00 18.06
N LEU A 34 1.67 6.00 17.78
CA LEU A 34 1.20 4.68 17.37
C LEU A 34 0.43 4.05 18.54
N ALA A 35 -0.83 3.66 18.30
CA ALA A 35 -1.60 2.92 19.27
C ALA A 35 -0.94 1.54 19.48
N THR A 36 -0.57 1.24 20.72
CA THR A 36 -0.01 -0.07 21.07
C THR A 36 -1.17 -0.97 21.48
N PRO A 37 -1.32 -2.18 20.90
CA PRO A 37 -2.36 -3.11 21.32
C PRO A 37 -2.16 -3.52 22.77
N GLU A 38 -3.26 -3.74 23.49
CA GLU A 38 -3.27 -4.13 24.90
C GLU A 38 -3.40 -5.65 25.08
N ALA A 39 -3.87 -6.34 24.03
CA ALA A 39 -4.08 -7.79 24.04
C ALA A 39 -3.75 -8.44 22.69
N LEU A 40 -3.53 -9.76 22.75
CA LEU A 40 -3.36 -10.63 21.58
C LEU A 40 -4.55 -10.51 20.62
N ASN A 41 -4.26 -10.61 19.32
CA ASN A 41 -5.23 -10.57 18.22
C ASN A 41 -6.06 -9.28 18.14
N GLN A 42 -5.64 -8.19 18.80
CA GLN A 42 -6.31 -6.90 18.70
C GLN A 42 -5.94 -6.16 17.40
N SER A 43 -4.66 -6.21 17.02
CA SER A 43 -4.12 -5.56 15.83
C SER A 43 -3.11 -6.48 15.15
N TRP A 44 -3.16 -6.52 13.81
CA TRP A 44 -2.24 -7.28 12.99
C TRP A 44 -1.56 -6.33 12.00
N SER A 45 -0.23 -6.43 11.93
CA SER A 45 0.55 -5.83 10.86
C SER A 45 0.65 -6.79 9.69
N VAL A 46 0.55 -6.24 8.50
CA VAL A 46 0.63 -7.00 7.25
C VAL A 46 1.59 -6.30 6.30
N ASP A 47 2.47 -7.07 5.68
CA ASP A 47 3.42 -6.57 4.71
C ASP A 47 3.61 -7.53 3.53
N PHE A 48 4.11 -6.96 2.42
CA PHE A 48 4.53 -7.71 1.26
C PHE A 48 6.02 -7.49 1.03
N MET A 49 6.78 -8.57 0.95
CA MET A 49 8.17 -8.51 0.52
C MET A 49 8.31 -9.13 -0.86
N HIS A 50 9.36 -8.74 -1.56
CA HIS A 50 9.69 -9.23 -2.88
C HIS A 50 11.15 -9.68 -2.87
N ASP A 51 11.41 -10.89 -3.35
CA ASP A 51 12.75 -11.48 -3.42
C ASP A 51 12.91 -12.34 -4.69
N ALA A 52 14.08 -12.92 -4.90
CA ALA A 52 14.39 -13.77 -6.04
C ALA A 52 15.22 -14.99 -5.63
N LEU A 53 14.90 -16.13 -6.21
CA LEU A 53 15.70 -17.34 -6.10
C LEU A 53 17.03 -17.17 -6.84
N VAL A 54 18.00 -18.03 -6.52
CA VAL A 54 19.32 -18.07 -7.21
C VAL A 54 19.18 -18.18 -8.73
N CYS A 55 18.14 -18.86 -9.22
CA CYS A 55 17.83 -18.97 -10.65
C CYS A 55 17.22 -17.70 -11.29
N GLY A 56 17.13 -16.59 -10.56
CA GLY A 56 16.55 -15.32 -11.02
C GLY A 56 15.03 -15.26 -10.98
N ARG A 57 14.36 -16.35 -10.58
CA ARG A 57 12.89 -16.38 -10.48
C ARG A 57 12.43 -15.57 -9.27
N ARG A 58 11.66 -14.53 -9.56
CA ARG A 58 11.08 -13.59 -8.59
C ARG A 58 9.91 -14.21 -7.84
N PHE A 59 9.82 -13.99 -6.54
CA PHE A 59 8.68 -14.38 -5.71
C PHE A 59 8.31 -13.26 -4.74
N ARG A 60 7.13 -13.38 -4.15
CA ARG A 60 6.61 -12.46 -3.14
C ARG A 60 6.23 -13.23 -1.89
N THR A 61 6.40 -12.59 -0.75
CA THR A 61 5.87 -13.07 0.53
C THR A 61 4.75 -12.15 0.99
N PHE A 62 3.73 -12.73 1.61
CA PHE A 62 2.69 -12.04 2.34
C PHE A 62 2.82 -12.43 3.81
N ASN A 63 3.26 -11.46 4.60
CA ASN A 63 3.58 -11.66 6.00
C ASN A 63 2.45 -11.05 6.85
N VAL A 64 1.97 -11.81 7.83
CA VAL A 64 0.98 -11.37 8.82
C VAL A 64 1.55 -11.59 10.20
N VAL A 65 1.61 -10.53 11.01
CA VAL A 65 2.22 -10.53 12.34
C VAL A 65 1.27 -9.91 13.36
N ASP A 66 1.21 -10.47 14.55
CA ASP A 66 0.48 -9.87 15.67
C ASP A 66 1.29 -8.74 16.32
N ASP A 67 0.64 -7.60 16.55
CA ASP A 67 1.34 -6.40 17.01
C ASP A 67 1.70 -6.43 18.51
N PHE A 68 1.02 -7.26 19.31
CA PHE A 68 1.24 -7.37 20.76
C PHE A 68 2.43 -8.27 21.07
N ASN A 69 2.44 -9.50 20.59
CA ASN A 69 3.49 -10.48 20.90
C ASN A 69 4.55 -10.64 19.79
N ARG A 70 4.40 -9.94 18.65
CA ARG A 70 5.26 -10.06 17.47
C ARG A 70 5.30 -11.45 16.85
N GLU A 71 4.27 -12.26 17.09
CA GLU A 71 4.15 -13.60 16.52
C GLU A 71 3.79 -13.52 15.03
N ALA A 72 4.52 -14.28 14.19
CA ALA A 72 4.17 -14.45 12.79
C ALA A 72 2.96 -15.38 12.65
N LEU A 73 1.80 -14.80 12.34
CA LEU A 73 0.52 -15.50 12.19
C LEU A 73 0.47 -16.34 10.91
N SER A 74 1.04 -15.82 9.82
CA SER A 74 1.15 -16.52 8.55
C SER A 74 2.21 -15.87 7.67
N ILE A 75 2.93 -16.68 6.91
CA ILE A 75 3.83 -16.25 5.85
C ILE A 75 3.48 -17.05 4.60
N GLU A 76 2.80 -16.41 3.65
CA GLU A 76 2.43 -17.04 2.38
C GLU A 76 3.45 -16.64 1.31
N ILE A 77 4.03 -17.62 0.62
CA ILE A 77 5.07 -17.38 -0.40
C ILE A 77 4.56 -17.86 -1.75
N ASP A 78 4.56 -16.99 -2.75
CA ASP A 78 4.14 -17.36 -4.12
C ASP A 78 4.81 -16.49 -5.18
N LEU A 79 4.82 -16.95 -6.43
CA LEU A 79 5.27 -16.18 -7.59
C LEU A 79 4.30 -15.04 -7.92
N ASN A 80 3.01 -15.25 -7.64
CA ASN A 80 1.97 -14.24 -7.77
C ASN A 80 1.00 -14.32 -6.59
N LEU A 81 0.69 -13.18 -5.97
CA LEU A 81 -0.21 -13.09 -4.82
C LEU A 81 -1.44 -12.25 -5.21
N PRO A 82 -2.45 -12.85 -5.86
CA PRO A 82 -3.69 -12.15 -6.15
C PRO A 82 -4.46 -11.83 -4.86
N ALA A 83 -5.27 -10.77 -4.90
CA ALA A 83 -6.06 -10.32 -3.74
C ALA A 83 -6.93 -11.45 -3.14
N LEU A 84 -7.50 -12.32 -3.98
CA LEU A 84 -8.29 -13.46 -3.52
C LEU A 84 -7.48 -14.43 -2.64
N ARG A 85 -6.19 -14.63 -2.94
CA ARG A 85 -5.31 -15.49 -2.14
C ARG A 85 -5.02 -14.84 -0.79
N VAL A 86 -4.79 -13.54 -0.77
CA VAL A 86 -4.60 -12.74 0.46
C VAL A 86 -5.85 -12.83 1.36
N VAL A 87 -7.04 -12.61 0.79
CA VAL A 87 -8.31 -12.73 1.53
C VAL A 87 -8.46 -14.11 2.14
N ARG A 88 -8.20 -15.18 1.39
CA ARG A 88 -8.26 -16.56 1.92
C ARG A 88 -7.27 -16.84 3.05
N VAL A 89 -6.12 -16.19 3.07
CA VAL A 89 -5.16 -16.32 4.17
C VAL A 89 -5.71 -15.61 5.41
N LEU A 90 -6.17 -14.37 5.25
CA LEU A 90 -6.77 -13.59 6.34
C LEU A 90 -8.00 -14.26 6.95
N ASP A 91 -8.89 -14.82 6.11
CA ASP A 91 -10.08 -15.55 6.57
C ASP A 91 -9.70 -16.79 7.39
N ARG A 92 -8.64 -17.51 6.99
CA ARG A 92 -8.14 -18.68 7.73
C ARG A 92 -7.59 -18.28 9.11
N ILE A 93 -6.82 -17.19 9.18
CA ILE A 93 -6.29 -16.68 10.45
C ILE A 93 -7.45 -16.23 11.35
N ALA A 94 -8.40 -15.49 10.79
CA ALA A 94 -9.58 -15.01 11.51
C ALA A 94 -10.49 -16.15 12.01
N ALA A 95 -10.63 -17.24 11.25
CA ALA A 95 -11.39 -18.42 11.68
C ALA A 95 -10.72 -19.13 12.87
N ASN A 96 -9.39 -19.18 12.91
CA ASN A 96 -8.64 -19.88 13.96
C ASN A 96 -8.51 -19.06 15.26
N ARG A 97 -8.34 -17.73 15.17
CA ARG A 97 -8.00 -16.87 16.32
C ARG A 97 -9.12 -15.89 16.71
N GLY A 98 -10.18 -15.82 15.90
CA GLY A 98 -11.15 -14.73 15.94
C GLY A 98 -10.72 -13.57 15.03
N LYS A 99 -11.69 -12.80 14.52
CA LYS A 99 -11.40 -11.59 13.76
C LYS A 99 -10.72 -10.59 14.69
N SER A 100 -9.58 -10.03 14.27
CA SER A 100 -9.04 -8.88 14.97
C SER A 100 -10.12 -7.81 15.04
N ARG A 101 -10.30 -7.21 16.21
CA ARG A 101 -11.19 -6.05 16.34
C ARG A 101 -10.53 -4.95 15.53
N LEU A 102 -10.92 -4.85 14.26
CA LEU A 102 -10.68 -3.67 13.46
C LEU A 102 -11.23 -2.50 14.28
N SER A 103 -10.34 -1.74 14.91
CA SER A 103 -10.66 -0.43 15.44
C SER A 103 -10.91 0.47 14.23
N GLY A 104 -12.10 0.31 13.65
CA GLY A 104 -12.69 1.32 12.79
C GLY A 104 -12.95 2.55 13.62
N HIS A 105 -11.92 3.35 13.89
CA HIS A 105 -12.09 4.77 14.17
C HIS A 105 -12.47 5.44 12.85
N ALA A 106 -13.71 5.22 12.44
CA ALA A 106 -14.43 6.06 11.50
C ALA A 106 -15.41 6.92 12.31
N THR A 107 -14.97 8.10 12.73
CA THR A 107 -15.78 9.25 13.16
C THR A 107 -15.05 10.48 12.62
N HIS A 108 -15.41 11.00 11.45
CA HIS A 108 -16.37 12.10 11.23
C HIS A 108 -16.11 13.31 12.14
N GLY A 109 -15.70 14.42 11.52
CA GLY A 109 -15.41 15.73 12.14
C GLY A 109 -14.41 16.52 11.32
#